data_AF-A0A401U2X6-F1
#
_entry.id   AF-A0A401U2X6-F1
#
_cell.length_a   1.000
_cell.length_b   1.000
_cell.length_c   1.000
_cell.angle_alpha   90.00
_cell.angle_beta   90.00
_cell.angle_gamma   90.00
#
_symmetry.space_group_name_H-M   'P 1'
#
loop_
_entity.id
_entity.type
_entity.pdbx_description
1 polymer ?
#
loop_
_entity_poly.entity_id
_entity_poly.type
_entity_poly.pdbx_seq_one_letter_code
_entity_poly.pdbx_strand_id
1 'polypeptide(L)'
;RFSNGVIFDWEFEKNGRVVKISPPAKLIATHLGLALRAVHDGVGYWATFEGYVRYGVKSGALVSVLDDWCPPFDGPFLYYPSRRQPRPALAAFVSFVADWRKQARRKTRKSS
;
A
#
# COMPACT_ATOMS: atom_id res chain seq x y z
N ARG A 1 13.61 3.17 -4.85
CA ARG A 1 14.82 3.92 -4.41
C ARG A 1 14.42 5.37 -4.18
N PHE A 2 14.74 5.92 -3.01
CA PHE A 2 14.56 7.35 -2.74
C PHE A 2 15.64 8.18 -3.44
N SER A 3 15.41 9.50 -3.54
CA SER A 3 16.40 10.44 -4.09
C SER A 3 17.77 10.34 -3.39
N ASN A 4 17.79 9.96 -2.10
CA ASN A 4 19.00 9.74 -1.30
C ASN A 4 19.67 8.36 -1.49
N GLY A 5 19.17 7.51 -2.39
CA GLY A 5 19.76 6.18 -2.65
C GLY A 5 19.25 5.05 -1.77
N VAL A 6 18.48 5.35 -0.72
CA VAL A 6 17.98 4.33 0.21
C VAL A 6 16.95 3.42 -0.47
N ILE A 7 17.08 2.13 -0.20
CA ILE A 7 16.12 1.07 -0.53
C ILE A 7 15.55 0.62 0.80
N PHE A 8 14.23 0.54 0.92
CA PHE A 8 13.60 0.05 2.14
C PHE A 8 13.70 -1.47 2.21
N ASP A 9 14.04 -1.96 3.40
CA ASP A 9 13.86 -3.36 3.75
C ASP A 9 12.38 -3.72 3.69
N TRP A 10 12.12 -4.95 3.31
CA TRP A 10 10.78 -5.50 3.40
C TRP A 10 10.54 -5.89 4.84
N GLU A 11 9.45 -5.38 5.40
CA GLU A 11 9.04 -5.64 6.77
C GLU A 11 7.77 -6.48 6.76
N PHE A 12 7.80 -7.58 7.49
CA PHE A 12 6.72 -8.55 7.63
C PHE A 12 6.43 -8.75 9.12
N GLU A 13 5.18 -8.95 9.48
CA GLU A 13 4.77 -9.17 10.87
C GLU A 13 3.76 -10.31 10.98
N LYS A 14 3.98 -11.24 11.91
CA LYS A 14 3.01 -12.28 12.27
C LYS A 14 3.01 -12.48 13.77
N ASN A 15 1.84 -12.37 14.42
CA ASN A 15 1.67 -12.58 15.87
C ASN A 15 2.67 -11.78 16.73
N GLY A 16 2.88 -10.49 16.40
CA GLY A 16 3.83 -9.62 17.09
C GLY A 16 5.31 -9.89 16.78
N ARG A 17 5.62 -10.88 15.93
CA ARG A 17 6.98 -11.12 15.44
C ARG A 17 7.22 -10.35 14.15
N VAL A 18 8.13 -9.39 14.20
CA VAL A 18 8.58 -8.62 13.04
C VAL A 18 9.82 -9.25 12.41
N VAL A 19 9.83 -9.36 11.08
CA VAL A 19 10.96 -9.82 10.28
C VAL A 19 11.27 -8.77 9.22
N LYS A 20 12.52 -8.31 9.19
CA LYS A 20 13.02 -7.40 8.16
C LYS A 20 13.98 -8.15 7.25
N ILE A 21 13.79 -8.04 5.94
CA ILE A 21 14.67 -8.64 4.94
C ILE A 21 15.05 -7.63 3.87
N SER A 22 16.30 -7.70 3.43
CA SER A 22 16.84 -6.93 2.31
C SER A 22 17.16 -7.90 1.16
N PRO A 23 16.16 -8.33 0.38
CA PRO A 23 16.40 -9.30 -0.68
C PRO A 23 17.33 -8.69 -1.74
N PRO A 24 18.26 -9.48 -2.33
CA PRO A 24 19.12 -9.00 -3.40
C PRO A 24 18.25 -8.54 -4.57
N ALA A 25 18.41 -7.26 -4.95
CA ALA A 25 17.57 -6.65 -5.95
C ALA A 25 17.97 -7.09 -7.37
N LYS A 26 17.07 -7.80 -8.07
CA LYS A 26 17.21 -8.07 -9.51
C LYS A 26 16.85 -6.86 -10.38
N LEU A 27 15.91 -6.04 -9.91
CA LEU A 27 15.46 -4.81 -10.56
C LEU A 27 15.06 -3.78 -9.51
N ILE A 28 15.47 -2.53 -9.71
CA ILE A 28 15.02 -1.40 -8.89
C ILE A 28 14.28 -0.43 -9.79
N ALA A 29 12.97 -0.33 -9.61
CA ALA A 29 12.13 0.62 -10.32
C ALA A 29 11.71 1.78 -9.41
N THR A 30 11.69 2.99 -9.96
CA THR A 30 11.12 4.20 -9.32
C THR A 30 9.73 4.53 -9.84
N HIS A 31 9.31 3.90 -10.95
CA HIS A 31 8.03 4.11 -11.59
C HIS A 31 7.12 2.90 -11.37
N LEU A 32 5.89 3.14 -10.92
CA LEU A 32 4.92 2.10 -10.59
C LEU A 32 4.63 1.17 -11.79
N GLY A 33 4.41 1.75 -12.98
CA GLY A 33 4.08 0.97 -14.17
C GLY A 33 5.19 0.00 -14.60
N LEU A 34 6.46 0.40 -14.41
CA LEU A 34 7.60 -0.47 -14.69
C LEU A 34 7.69 -1.62 -13.68
N ALA A 35 7.48 -1.34 -12.39
CA ALA A 35 7.45 -2.37 -11.35
C ALA A 35 6.32 -3.39 -11.58
N LEU A 36 5.12 -2.89 -11.94
CA LEU A 36 3.96 -3.73 -12.23
C LEU A 36 4.20 -4.62 -13.46
N ARG A 37 4.75 -4.09 -14.55
CA ARG A 37 5.10 -4.90 -15.72
C ARG A 37 6.13 -5.97 -15.36
N ALA A 38 7.18 -5.62 -14.63
CA ALA A 38 8.22 -6.56 -14.25
C ALA A 38 7.71 -7.74 -13.41
N VAL A 39 6.77 -7.51 -12.48
CA VAL A 39 6.17 -8.63 -11.71
C VAL A 39 5.28 -9.50 -12.59
N HIS A 40 4.55 -8.92 -13.56
CA HIS A 40 3.76 -9.68 -14.54
C HIS A 40 4.64 -10.52 -15.48
N ASP A 41 5.82 -10.02 -15.83
CA ASP A 41 6.79 -10.71 -16.69
C ASP A 41 7.62 -11.76 -15.91
N GLY A 42 7.34 -11.97 -14.61
CA GLY A 42 8.01 -12.99 -13.81
C GLY A 42 9.43 -12.64 -13.38
N VAL A 43 9.82 -11.36 -13.39
CA VAL A 43 11.18 -10.90 -13.02
C VAL A 43 11.50 -11.20 -11.55
N GLY A 44 10.48 -11.22 -10.67
CA GLY A 44 10.64 -11.56 -9.27
C GLY A 44 9.43 -11.19 -8.41
N TYR A 45 9.65 -11.12 -7.09
CA TYR A 45 8.64 -10.69 -6.11
C TYR A 45 8.64 -9.17 -5.94
N TRP A 46 7.50 -8.62 -5.57
CA TRP A 46 7.34 -7.20 -5.30
C TRP A 46 6.47 -6.95 -4.07
N ALA A 47 7.07 -6.43 -3.00
CA ALA A 47 6.34 -5.95 -1.84
C ALA A 47 5.66 -4.61 -2.18
N THR A 48 4.33 -4.59 -2.21
CA THR A 48 3.53 -3.43 -2.64
C THR A 48 2.14 -3.44 -2.02
N PHE A 49 1.38 -2.36 -2.19
CA PHE A 49 -0.01 -2.27 -1.72
C PHE A 49 -0.95 -3.07 -2.63
N GLU A 50 -1.89 -3.81 -2.03
CA GLU A 50 -2.92 -4.62 -2.72
C GLU A 50 -3.64 -3.82 -3.82
N GLY A 51 -3.90 -2.53 -3.60
CA GLY A 51 -4.58 -1.67 -4.56
C GLY A 51 -3.92 -1.63 -5.95
N TYR A 52 -2.58 -1.77 -6.02
CA TYR A 52 -1.85 -1.73 -7.28
C TYR A 52 -1.89 -3.05 -8.06
N VAL A 53 -2.08 -4.18 -7.36
CA VAL A 53 -2.01 -5.53 -7.93
C VAL A 53 -3.35 -6.26 -7.91
N ARG A 54 -4.40 -5.63 -7.36
CA ARG A 54 -5.75 -6.20 -7.17
C ARG A 54 -6.28 -6.92 -8.40
N TYR A 55 -6.14 -6.32 -9.59
CA TYR A 55 -6.62 -6.93 -10.82
C TYR A 55 -5.83 -8.20 -11.18
N GLY A 56 -4.50 -8.13 -11.14
CA GLY A 56 -3.62 -9.26 -11.45
C GLY A 56 -3.83 -10.43 -10.49
N VAL A 57 -4.02 -10.14 -9.20
CA VAL A 57 -4.34 -11.18 -8.19
C VAL A 57 -5.71 -11.79 -8.45
N LYS A 58 -6.74 -10.95 -8.69
CA LYS A 58 -8.10 -11.44 -8.97
C LYS A 58 -8.18 -12.29 -10.24
N SER A 59 -7.39 -11.96 -11.28
CA SER A 59 -7.36 -12.73 -12.52
C SER A 59 -6.48 -13.98 -12.45
N GLY A 60 -5.73 -14.20 -11.36
CA GLY A 60 -4.75 -15.27 -11.22
C GLY A 60 -3.45 -15.05 -12.01
N ALA A 61 -3.27 -13.87 -12.63
CA ALA A 61 -2.03 -13.50 -13.31
C ALA A 61 -0.90 -13.19 -12.32
N LEU A 62 -1.24 -12.84 -11.08
CA LEU A 62 -0.34 -12.68 -9.96
C LEU A 62 -0.88 -13.50 -8.79
N VAL A 63 0.03 -13.95 -7.92
CA VAL A 63 -0.31 -14.68 -6.71
C VAL A 63 0.24 -13.90 -5.52
N SER A 64 -0.61 -13.66 -4.51
CA SER A 64 -0.15 -13.10 -3.25
C SER A 64 0.55 -14.19 -2.43
N VAL A 65 1.64 -13.82 -1.77
CA VAL A 65 2.42 -14.72 -0.93
C VAL A 65 2.69 -14.06 0.41
N LEU A 66 2.84 -14.86 1.45
CA LEU A 66 3.06 -14.36 2.82
C LEU A 66 1.89 -13.51 3.35
N ASP A 67 0.65 -13.77 2.91
CA ASP A 67 -0.54 -13.04 3.39
C ASP A 67 -0.67 -13.07 4.91
N ASP A 68 -0.37 -14.22 5.51
CA ASP A 68 -0.31 -14.47 6.95
C ASP A 68 0.71 -13.58 7.72
N TRP A 69 1.65 -12.98 7.00
CA TRP A 69 2.71 -12.12 7.54
C TRP A 69 2.51 -10.64 7.19
N CYS A 70 1.38 -10.30 6.57
CA CYS A 70 1.02 -8.95 6.19
C CYS A 70 -0.22 -8.52 6.99
N PRO A 71 -0.06 -7.95 8.19
CA PRO A 71 -1.20 -7.50 8.97
C PRO A 71 -1.97 -6.41 8.22
N PRO A 72 -3.27 -6.23 8.49
CA PRO A 72 -4.07 -5.20 7.86
C PRO A 72 -3.43 -3.82 8.00
N PHE A 73 -3.20 -3.15 6.87
CA PHE A 73 -2.70 -1.79 6.83
C PHE A 73 -3.88 -0.82 6.99
N ASP A 74 -3.81 0.08 7.99
CA ASP A 74 -4.87 1.08 8.28
C ASP A 74 -5.14 2.06 7.13
N GLY A 75 -4.27 2.05 6.12
CA GLY A 75 -4.35 2.89 4.93
C GLY A 75 -3.58 4.20 5.10
N PRO A 76 -3.52 5.02 4.04
CA PRO A 76 -2.79 6.27 4.08
C PRO A 76 -3.44 7.26 5.06
N PHE A 77 -2.63 8.14 5.65
CA PHE A 77 -3.11 9.25 6.47
C PHE A 77 -2.98 10.57 5.71
N LEU A 78 -3.93 11.48 5.91
CA LEU A 78 -3.85 12.83 5.38
C LEU A 78 -3.05 13.69 6.36
N TYR A 79 -1.85 14.11 5.95
CA TYR A 79 -1.00 15.01 6.73
C TYR A 79 -1.18 16.46 6.26
N TYR A 80 -1.40 17.38 7.20
CA TYR A 80 -1.39 18.83 6.94
C TYR A 80 -0.76 19.59 8.12
N PRO A 81 0.03 20.65 7.88
CA PRO A 81 0.95 21.19 8.90
C PRO A 81 0.30 21.93 10.07
N SER A 82 -0.91 22.47 9.92
CA SER A 82 -1.56 23.27 10.97
C SER A 82 -2.92 22.71 11.36
N ARG A 83 -3.02 22.26 12.61
CA ARG A 83 -4.26 21.76 13.24
C ARG A 83 -5.08 22.86 13.93
N ARG A 84 -4.50 24.05 14.17
CA ARG A 84 -5.13 25.11 14.98
C ARG A 84 -6.17 25.94 14.20
N GLN A 85 -5.96 26.15 12.91
CA GLN A 85 -6.90 26.87 12.03
C GLN A 85 -6.80 26.33 10.60
N PRO A 86 -7.41 25.16 10.31
CA PRO A 86 -7.55 24.72 8.93
C PRO A 86 -8.39 25.77 8.17
N ARG A 87 -7.94 26.16 6.98
CA ARG A 87 -8.75 27.01 6.09
C ARG A 87 -10.11 26.34 5.86
N PRO A 88 -11.23 27.08 5.75
CA PRO A 88 -12.56 26.48 5.63
C PRO A 88 -12.67 25.41 4.52
N ALA A 89 -12.03 25.64 3.37
CA ALA A 89 -11.97 24.66 2.28
C ALA A 89 -11.27 23.35 2.66
N LEU A 90 -10.17 23.41 3.42
CA LEU A 90 -9.47 22.22 3.90
C LEU A 90 -10.31 21.47 4.93
N ALA A 91 -10.97 22.18 5.85
CA ALA A 91 -11.87 21.55 6.83
C ALA A 91 -13.03 20.83 6.14
N ALA A 92 -13.65 21.45 5.14
CA ALA A 92 -14.70 20.84 4.33
C ALA A 92 -14.19 19.59 3.58
N PHE A 93 -12.99 19.66 2.98
CA PHE A 93 -12.37 18.52 2.32
C PHE A 93 -12.06 17.38 3.30
N VAL A 94 -11.49 17.68 4.46
CA VAL A 94 -11.20 16.68 5.51
C VAL A 94 -12.49 16.00 5.97
N SER A 95 -13.57 16.75 6.22
CA SER A 95 -14.87 16.19 6.58
C SER A 95 -15.42 15.28 5.47
N PHE A 96 -15.38 15.76 4.23
CA PHE A 96 -15.83 14.99 3.06
C PHE A 96 -15.08 13.66 2.94
N VAL A 97 -13.74 13.67 3.03
CA VAL A 97 -12.93 12.45 2.96
C VAL A 97 -13.21 11.52 4.15
N ALA A 98 -13.40 12.07 5.35
CA ALA A 98 -13.74 11.28 6.53
C ALA A 98 -15.08 10.56 6.37
N ASP A 99 -16.10 11.23 5.84
CA ASP A 99 -17.41 10.63 5.63
C ASP A 99 -17.41 9.64 4.46
N TRP A 100 -16.70 9.95 3.37
CA TRP A 100 -16.46 9.01 2.27
C TRP A 100 -15.79 7.72 2.75
N ARG A 101 -14.77 7.81 3.64
CA ARG A 101 -14.12 6.63 4.25
C ARG A 101 -15.07 5.78 5.08
N LYS A 102 -15.96 6.39 5.87
CA LYS A 102 -16.98 5.65 6.64
C LYS A 102 -17.93 4.88 5.71
N GLN A 103 -18.34 5.49 4.61
CA GLN A 103 -19.23 4.87 3.63
C GLN A 103 -18.55 3.70 2.90
N ALA A 104 -17.29 3.88 2.47
CA ALA A 104 -16.50 2.84 1.82
C ALA A 104 -16.36 1.60 2.73
N ARG A 105 -16.01 1.80 4.02
CA ARG A 105 -15.93 0.70 5.01
C ARG A 105 -17.26 -0.03 5.21
N ARG A 106 -18.39 0.67 5.19
CA ARG A 106 -19.73 0.05 5.30
C ARG A 106 -20.10 -0.81 4.09
N LYS A 107 -19.68 -0.42 2.88
CA LYS A 107 -19.93 -1.20 1.66
C LYS A 107 -19.12 -2.50 1.64
N THR A 108 -17.83 -2.46 2.01
CA THR A 108 -16.98 -3.66 2.08
C THR A 108 -17.55 -4.70 3.05
N ARG A 109 -18.09 -4.26 4.20
CA ARG A 109 -18.64 -5.13 5.25
C ARG A 109 -19.98 -5.81 4.90
N LYS A 110 -20.68 -5.36 3.86
CA LYS A 110 -21.94 -5.96 3.37
C LYS A 110 -21.74 -6.93 2.19
N SER A 111 -20.52 -7.02 1.66
CA SER A 111 -20.17 -7.82 0.47
C SER A 111 -19.30 -9.03 0.79
N SER A 112 -19.01 -9.27 2.08
CA SER A 112 -18.35 -10.48 2.61
C SER A 112 -19.37 -11.33 3.34
#